data_AF-A0A413FZG5-F1
#
_entry.id   AF-A0A413FZG5-F1
#
_cell.length_a   1.000
_cell.length_b   1.000
_cell.length_c   1.000
_cell.angle_alpha   90.00
_cell.angle_beta   90.00
_cell.angle_gamma   90.00
#
_symmetry.space_group_name_H-M   'P 1'
#
loop_
_entity.id
_entity.type
_entity.pdbx_description
1 polymer ?
#
loop_
_entity_poly.entity_id
_entity_poly.type
_entity_poly.pdbx_seq_one_letter_code
_entity_poly.pdbx_strand_id
1 'polypeptide(L)' 'MISSDELRGEIKKQLDIRRWNYNDLGKATGFSPDSVRVYMSDNHKQSDRFERLVCWALGIKRS' A
#
# COMPACT_ATOMS: atom_id res chain seq x y z
N MET A 1 -4.72 15.84 -1.45
CA MET A 1 -3.45 15.10 -1.30
C MET A 1 -3.46 14.35 0.02
N ILE A 2 -3.68 13.04 -0.02
CA ILE A 2 -3.62 12.16 1.15
C ILE A 2 -2.19 12.13 1.72
N SER A 3 -2.04 12.23 3.04
CA SER A 3 -0.74 12.05 3.70
C SER A 3 -0.31 10.58 3.65
N SER A 4 0.99 10.31 3.82
CA SER A 4 1.49 8.92 3.86
C SER A 4 0.88 8.11 5.02
N ASP A 5 0.55 8.75 6.14
CA ASP A 5 -0.13 8.11 7.28
C ASP A 5 -1.57 7.73 6.97
N GLU A 6 -2.34 8.66 6.40
CA GLU A 6 -3.70 8.37 5.95
C GLU A 6 -3.73 7.28 4.88
N LEU A 7 -2.76 7.28 3.96
CA LEU A 7 -2.65 6.24 2.94
C LEU A 7 -2.34 4.87 3.55
N ARG A 8 -1.42 4.77 4.51
CA ARG A 8 -1.19 3.50 5.23
C ARG A 8 -2.44 3.01 5.95
N GLY A 9 -3.20 3.91 6.57
CA GLY A 9 -4.49 3.58 7.20
C GLY A 9 -5.47 2.97 6.20
N GLU A 10 -5.64 3.61 5.04
CA GLU A 10 -6.53 3.11 3.99
C GLU A 10 -6.04 1.80 3.37
N ILE A 11 -4.72 1.63 3.18
CA ILE A 11 -4.13 0.35 2.74
C ILE A 11 -4.50 -0.75 3.72
N LYS A 12 -4.30 -0.54 5.03
CA LYS A 12 -4.62 -1.55 6.06
C LYS A 12 -6.10 -1.94 6.01
N LYS A 13 -7.00 -0.97 5.86
CA LYS A 13 -8.45 -1.21 5.73
C LYS A 13 -8.78 -2.03 4.49
N GLN A 14 -8.20 -1.69 3.33
CA GLN A 14 -8.46 -2.42 2.09
C GLN A 14 -7.91 -3.85 2.11
N LEU A 15 -6.75 -4.06 2.76
CA LEU A 15 -6.21 -5.39 2.97
C LEU A 15 -7.13 -6.26 3.82
N ASP A 16 -7.67 -5.71 4.92
CA ASP A 16 -8.60 -6.41 5.80
C ASP A 16 -9.91 -6.78 5.08
N ILE A 17 -10.53 -5.84 4.37
CA ILE A 17 -11.75 -6.08 3.57
C ILE A 17 -11.54 -7.22 2.55
N ARG A 18 -10.38 -7.25 1.90
CA ARG A 18 -10.03 -8.25 0.88
C ARG A 18 -9.48 -9.55 1.45
N ARG A 19 -9.21 -9.60 2.76
CA ARG A 19 -8.44 -10.67 3.43
C ARG A 19 -7.07 -10.91 2.79
N TRP A 20 -6.43 -9.84 2.34
CA TRP A 20 -5.09 -9.87 1.75
C TRP A 20 -4.02 -9.69 2.81
N ASN A 21 -2.91 -10.41 2.65
CA ASN A 21 -1.68 -10.14 3.38
C ASN A 21 -0.69 -9.36 2.49
N TYR A 22 0.50 -9.04 3.02
CA TYR A 22 1.52 -8.31 2.27
C TYR A 22 2.07 -9.07 1.06
N ASN A 23 2.00 -10.41 1.05
CA ASN A 23 2.36 -11.21 -0.12
C ASN A 23 1.36 -11.01 -1.26
N ASP A 24 0.07 -10.95 -0.95
CA ASP A 24 -0.97 -10.73 -1.96
C ASP A 24 -0.86 -9.33 -2.56
N LEU A 25 -0.62 -8.31 -1.72
CA LEU A 25 -0.36 -6.96 -2.19
C LEU A 25 0.92 -6.87 -3.02
N GLY A 26 1.98 -7.57 -2.60
CA GLY A 26 3.22 -7.66 -3.36
C GLY A 26 2.98 -8.26 -4.76
N LYS A 27 2.26 -9.37 -4.85
CA LYS A 27 1.88 -9.99 -6.14
C LYS A 27 1.05 -9.05 -7.02
N ALA A 28 0.09 -8.33 -6.44
CA ALA A 28 -0.78 -7.41 -7.18
C ALA A 28 -0.04 -6.18 -7.72
N THR A 29 1.08 -5.80 -7.10
CA THR A 29 1.83 -4.58 -7.43
C THR A 29 3.19 -4.84 -8.08
N GLY A 30 3.65 -6.09 -8.07
CA GLY A 30 4.98 -6.50 -8.52
C GLY A 30 6.11 -6.20 -7.53
N PHE A 31 5.79 -5.78 -6.30
CA PHE A 31 6.77 -5.50 -5.26
C PHE A 31 6.95 -6.69 -4.32
N SER A 32 8.10 -6.74 -3.64
CA SER A 32 8.30 -7.76 -2.61
C SER A 32 7.41 -7.47 -1.39
N PRO A 33 7.02 -8.52 -0.66
CA PRO A 33 6.29 -8.36 0.60
C PRO A 33 7.08 -7.54 1.63
N ASP A 34 8.41 -7.60 1.57
CA ASP A 34 9.30 -6.82 2.43
C ASP A 34 9.24 -5.32 2.11
N SER A 35 9.17 -4.94 0.81
CA SER A 35 8.97 -3.53 0.43
C SER A 35 7.65 -2.98 0.95
N VAL A 36 6.58 -3.79 0.91
CA VAL A 36 5.29 -3.46 1.51
C VAL A 36 5.42 -3.32 3.03
N ARG A 37 6.08 -4.26 3.71
CA ARG A 37 6.29 -4.20 5.16
C ARG A 37 7.06 -2.94 5.57
N VAL A 38 8.16 -2.63 4.91
CA VAL A 38 8.96 -1.42 5.17
C VAL A 38 8.10 -0.16 5.05
N TYR A 39 7.30 -0.05 3.98
CA TYR A 39 6.39 1.08 3.81
C TYR A 39 5.33 1.19 4.92
N MET A 40 4.79 0.05 5.35
CA MET A 40 3.75 -0.02 6.37
C MET A 40 4.27 0.19 7.80
N SER A 41 5.55 -0.12 8.06
CA SER A 41 6.17 -0.09 9.40
C SER A 41 6.93 1.20 9.70
N ASP A 42 7.39 1.93 8.69
CA ASP A 42 8.26 3.09 8.87
C ASP A 42 7.66 4.33 8.19
N ASN A 43 8.04 5.53 8.66
CA ASN A 43 7.77 6.79 7.99
C ASN A 43 8.65 7.01 6.75
N HIS A 44 9.40 6.00 6.33
CA HIS A 44 10.16 6.02 5.10
C HIS A 44 9.23 6.15 3.89
N LYS A 45 9.41 7.26 3.16
CA LYS A 45 8.76 7.47 1.86
C LYS A 45 9.25 6.40 0.89
N GLN A 46 8.31 5.61 0.36
CA GLN A 46 8.56 4.83 -0.85
C GLN A 46 8.43 5.72 -2.09
N SER A 47 8.88 5.20 -3.23
CA SER A 47 8.72 5.91 -4.50
C SER A 47 7.25 6.21 -4.82
N ASP A 48 6.97 7.33 -5.49
CA ASP A 48 5.63 7.66 -5.99
C ASP A 48 5.03 6.53 -6.84
N ARG A 49 5.89 5.79 -7.55
CA ARG A 49 5.49 4.63 -8.36
C ARG A 49 4.89 3.53 -7.48
N PHE A 50 5.50 3.23 -6.34
CA PHE A 50 4.99 2.24 -5.39
C PHE A 50 3.60 2.64 -4.91
N GLU A 51 3.45 3.87 -4.42
CA GLU A 51 2.18 4.30 -3.85
C GLU A 51 1.08 4.38 -4.91
N ARG A 52 1.39 4.78 -6.15
CA ARG A 52 0.42 4.74 -7.27
C ARG A 52 -0.06 3.32 -7.57
N LEU A 53 0.85 2.35 -7.64
CA LEU A 53 0.50 0.95 -7.93
C LEU A 53 -0.30 0.33 -6.78
N VAL A 54 0.05 0.62 -5.53
CA VAL A 54 -0.72 0.19 -4.35
C VAL A 54 -2.13 0.80 -4.37
N CYS A 55 -2.25 2.10 -4.63
CA CYS A 55 -3.55 2.76 -4.73
C CYS A 55 -4.41 2.13 -5.84
N TRP A 56 -3.81 1.86 -7.00
CA TRP A 56 -4.51 1.22 -8.12
C TRP A 56 -4.95 -0.21 -7.79
N ALA A 57 -4.06 -1.04 -7.24
CA ALA A 57 -4.35 -2.42 -6.87
C ALA A 57 -5.46 -2.53 -5.81
N LEU A 58 -5.51 -1.58 -4.88
CA LEU A 58 -6.48 -1.56 -3.79
C LEU A 58 -7.74 -0.74 -4.11
N GLY A 59 -7.77 0.01 -5.21
CA GLY A 59 -8.88 0.89 -5.59
C GLY A 59 -8.99 2.17 -4.74
N ILE A 60 -7.87 2.63 -4.17
CA ILE A 60 -7.81 3.85 -3.35
C ILE A 60 -7.77 5.07 -4.26
N LYS A 61 -8.77 5.95 -4.15
CA LYS A 61 -8.80 7.22 -4.89
C LYS A 61 -7.88 8.23 -4.22
N ARG A 62 -6.89 8.72 -4.96
CA ARG A 62 -6.10 9.90 -4.55
C ARG A 62 -6.82 11.16 -5.00
N SER A 63 -7.36 11.91 -4.04
CA SER A 63 -7.90 13.25 -4.22
C SER A 63 -6.83 14.34 -4.13
#